data_AF-A0A6N8WN68-F1
#
_entry.id   AF-A0A6N8WN68-F1
#
_cell.length_a   1.000
_cell.length_b   1.000
_cell.length_c   1.000
_cell.angle_alpha   90.00
_cell.angle_beta   90.00
_cell.angle_gamma   90.00
#
_symmetry.space_group_name_H-M   'P 1'
#
loop_
_entity.id
_entity.type
_entity.pdbx_description
1 polymer ?
#
loop_
_entity_poly.entity_id
_entity_poly.type
_entity_poly.pdbx_seq_one_letter_code
_entity_poly.pdbx_strand_id
1 'polypeptide(L)'
;MATSALPAAPAVVLTIWTALLLYVAGEYGRTRRVPATWARPLWLLGGLFYLAHVAAAFGIHHDWSHADAYDYTAARTEAFLGLAWGGGLWANYGFTAIWVAEGAWWQFWPVHHERRSAVWTTAIRCAFFFMIANGAVLFVNNPRRLLGVGVLMALIWTWRESR
;
A
#
# COMPACT_ATOMS: atom_id res chain seq x y z
N MET A 1 -6.80 -31.72 -8.60
CA MET A 1 -5.77 -31.69 -7.53
C MET A 1 -5.78 -30.27 -6.98
N ALA A 2 -6.39 -30.03 -5.82
CA ALA A 2 -6.48 -28.69 -5.26
C ALA A 2 -5.09 -28.27 -4.75
N THR A 3 -4.47 -27.28 -5.40
CA THR A 3 -3.26 -26.65 -4.90
C THR A 3 -3.59 -26.03 -3.54
N SER A 4 -3.14 -26.64 -2.45
CA SER A 4 -3.13 -26.01 -1.13
C SER A 4 -2.31 -24.74 -1.26
N ALA A 5 -2.97 -23.59 -1.36
CA ALA A 5 -2.30 -22.31 -1.31
C ALA A 5 -1.42 -22.30 -0.06
N LEU A 6 -0.10 -22.18 -0.23
CA LEU A 6 0.82 -22.07 0.89
C LEU A 6 0.26 -20.98 1.83
N PRO A 7 0.11 -21.25 3.13
CA PRO A 7 -0.39 -20.25 4.06
C PRO A 7 0.50 -19.02 3.94
N ALA A 8 -0.11 -17.86 3.75
CA ALA A 8 0.63 -16.61 3.61
C ALA A 8 1.61 -16.49 4.78
N ALA A 9 2.90 -16.34 4.47
CA ALA A 9 3.93 -16.33 5.49
C ALA A 9 3.59 -15.25 6.54
N PRO A 10 3.62 -15.55 7.85
CA PRO A 10 3.21 -14.61 8.89
C PRO A 10 3.93 -13.26 8.77
N ALA A 11 5.21 -13.29 8.38
CA ALA A 11 6.00 -12.08 8.11
C ALA A 11 5.38 -11.19 7.01
N VAL A 12 4.98 -11.76 5.89
CA VAL A 12 4.36 -11.02 4.76
C VAL A 12 3.04 -10.40 5.18
N VAL A 13 2.24 -11.12 5.95
CA VAL A 13 0.94 -10.64 6.45
C VAL A 13 1.12 -9.53 7.49
N LEU A 14 1.96 -9.75 8.51
CA LEU A 14 2.16 -8.78 9.59
C LEU A 14 2.74 -7.47 9.07
N THR A 15 3.71 -7.56 8.14
CA THR A 15 4.34 -6.36 7.57
C THR A 15 3.36 -5.51 6.78
N ILE A 16 2.54 -6.08 5.90
CA ILE A 16 1.59 -5.27 5.11
C ILE A 16 0.48 -4.66 5.97
N TRP A 17 -0.12 -5.41 6.89
CA TRP A 17 -1.20 -4.86 7.71
C TRP A 17 -0.69 -3.79 8.67
N THR A 18 0.52 -3.97 9.23
CA THR A 18 1.17 -2.94 10.04
C THR A 18 1.46 -1.70 9.20
N ALA A 19 1.99 -1.86 7.99
CA ALA A 19 2.23 -0.75 7.07
C ALA A 19 0.94 0.04 6.76
N LEU A 20 -0.16 -0.65 6.47
CA LEU A 20 -1.46 -0.02 6.17
C LEU A 20 -2.05 0.71 7.37
N LEU A 21 -1.98 0.14 8.57
CA LEU A 21 -2.47 0.80 9.78
C LEU A 21 -1.65 2.05 10.11
N LEU A 22 -0.33 1.97 9.98
CA LEU A 22 0.58 3.10 10.17
C LEU A 22 0.37 4.18 9.11
N TYR A 23 0.12 3.79 7.87
CA TYR A 23 -0.24 4.70 6.78
C TYR A 23 -1.53 5.48 7.10
N VAL A 24 -2.60 4.78 7.48
CA VAL A 24 -3.88 5.41 7.85
C VAL A 24 -3.69 6.36 9.03
N ALA A 25 -2.98 5.93 10.07
CA ALA A 25 -2.70 6.77 11.22
C ALA A 25 -1.91 8.02 10.82
N GLY A 26 -0.80 7.84 10.08
CA GLY A 26 0.02 8.94 9.58
C GLY A 26 -0.77 9.92 8.72
N GLU A 27 -1.63 9.42 7.83
CA GLU A 27 -2.51 10.25 7.00
C GLU A 27 -3.52 11.01 7.86
N TYR A 28 -4.15 10.35 8.84
CA TYR A 28 -5.07 10.99 9.77
C TYR A 28 -4.41 12.11 10.56
N GLY A 29 -3.22 11.89 11.11
CA GLY A 29 -2.46 12.91 11.82
C GLY A 29 -2.04 14.07 10.93
N ARG A 30 -1.73 13.80 9.66
CA ARG A 30 -1.31 14.78 8.65
C ARG A 30 -2.46 15.70 8.24
N THR A 31 -3.69 15.18 8.19
CA THR A 31 -4.86 15.91 7.66
C THR A 31 -5.67 16.67 8.70
N ARG A 32 -5.22 16.68 9.97
CA ARG A 32 -5.86 17.49 11.02
C ARG A 32 -5.62 18.98 10.75
N ARG A 33 -6.52 19.84 11.29
CA ARG A 33 -6.37 21.31 11.24
C ARG A 33 -4.99 21.79 11.69
N VAL A 34 -4.48 21.18 12.75
CA VAL A 34 -3.08 21.32 13.18
C VAL A 34 -2.44 19.93 13.02
N PRO A 35 -1.48 19.76 12.08
CA PRO A 35 -0.84 18.48 11.85
C PRO A 35 -0.21 17.93 13.13
N ALA A 36 -0.47 16.66 13.42
CA ALA A 36 0.07 16.03 14.61
C ALA A 36 1.57 15.71 14.44
N THR A 37 2.37 15.95 15.49
CA THR A 37 3.81 15.68 15.46
C THR A 37 4.14 14.20 15.26
N TRP A 38 3.26 13.30 15.71
CA TRP A 38 3.39 11.86 15.53
C TRP A 38 3.03 11.39 14.10
N ALA A 39 2.42 12.22 13.26
CA ALA A 39 1.98 11.83 11.92
C ALA A 39 3.16 11.41 11.03
N ARG A 40 4.24 12.20 11.06
CA ARG A 40 5.47 11.95 10.31
C ARG A 40 6.15 10.64 10.67
N PRO A 41 6.50 10.36 11.94
CA PRO A 41 7.16 9.10 12.29
C PRO A 41 6.28 7.89 11.97
N LEU A 42 4.95 7.95 12.13
CA LEU A 42 4.07 6.84 11.73
C LEU A 42 4.06 6.63 10.21
N TRP A 43 4.04 7.69 9.41
CA TRP A 43 4.15 7.58 7.95
C TRP A 43 5.46 6.91 7.51
N LEU A 44 6.59 7.34 8.09
CA LEU A 44 7.91 6.78 7.79
C LEU A 44 7.99 5.31 8.22
N LEU A 45 7.52 5.00 9.43
CA LEU A 45 7.50 3.62 9.93
C LEU A 45 6.59 2.73 9.06
N GLY A 46 5.44 3.24 8.63
CA GLY A 46 4.57 2.55 7.68
C GLY A 46 5.27 2.24 6.37
N GLY A 47 6.01 3.22 5.83
CA GLY A 47 6.85 3.01 4.64
C GLY A 47 7.94 1.95 4.85
N LEU A 48 8.60 1.93 6.01
CA LEU A 48 9.60 0.91 6.33
C LEU A 48 8.98 -0.50 6.43
N PHE A 49 7.82 -0.63 7.07
CA PHE A 49 7.08 -1.91 7.10
C PHE A 49 6.63 -2.34 5.70
N TYR A 50 6.27 -1.40 4.83
CA TYR A 50 5.95 -1.69 3.44
C TYR A 50 7.17 -2.18 2.65
N LEU A 51 8.34 -1.56 2.82
CA LEU A 51 9.58 -2.05 2.19
C LEU A 51 9.98 -3.44 2.72
N ALA A 52 9.82 -3.66 4.03
CA ALA A 52 10.01 -4.99 4.63
C ALA A 52 9.01 -6.02 4.07
N HIS A 53 7.76 -5.62 3.80
CA HIS A 53 6.78 -6.45 3.13
C HIS A 53 7.23 -6.84 1.72
N VAL A 54 7.69 -5.88 0.91
CA VAL A 54 8.20 -6.15 -0.46
C VAL A 54 9.38 -7.11 -0.39
N ALA A 55 10.35 -6.87 0.49
CA ALA A 55 11.51 -7.75 0.67
C ALA A 55 11.10 -9.16 1.14
N ALA A 56 10.17 -9.26 2.09
CA ALA A 56 9.66 -10.53 2.57
C ALA A 56 8.90 -11.29 1.47
N ALA A 57 8.08 -10.61 0.68
CA ALA A 57 7.37 -11.23 -0.44
C ALA A 57 8.35 -11.77 -1.49
N PHE A 58 9.34 -10.96 -1.91
CA PHE A 58 10.36 -11.40 -2.87
C PHE A 58 11.23 -12.53 -2.34
N GLY A 59 11.70 -12.43 -1.09
CA GLY A 59 12.60 -13.42 -0.51
C GLY A 59 11.92 -14.73 -0.12
N ILE A 60 10.66 -14.70 0.33
CA ILE A 60 9.96 -15.92 0.82
C ILE A 60 9.16 -16.61 -0.28
N HIS A 61 8.58 -15.85 -1.22
CA HIS A 61 7.67 -16.41 -2.22
C HIS A 61 8.25 -16.47 -3.63
N HIS A 62 9.31 -15.71 -3.92
CA HIS A 62 9.81 -15.57 -5.29
C HIS A 62 11.31 -15.82 -5.41
N ASP A 63 12.00 -16.23 -4.35
CA ASP A 63 13.46 -16.45 -4.34
C ASP A 63 14.26 -15.29 -4.96
N TRP A 64 13.76 -14.06 -4.78
CA TRP A 64 14.28 -12.83 -5.42
C TRP A 64 14.23 -12.79 -6.96
N SER A 65 13.58 -13.77 -7.59
CA SER A 65 13.34 -13.81 -9.02
C SER A 65 12.23 -12.85 -9.43
N HIS A 66 12.59 -11.83 -10.21
CA HIS A 66 11.61 -10.92 -10.81
C HIS A 66 10.68 -11.64 -11.79
N ALA A 67 11.21 -12.61 -12.55
CA ALA A 67 10.42 -13.39 -13.50
C ALA A 67 9.33 -14.20 -12.78
N ASP A 68 9.68 -14.86 -11.68
CA ASP A 68 8.70 -15.62 -10.89
C ASP A 68 7.62 -14.71 -10.29
N ALA A 69 8.00 -13.55 -9.74
CA ALA A 69 7.05 -12.56 -9.24
C ALA A 69 6.13 -12.02 -10.34
N TYR A 70 6.66 -11.83 -11.55
CA TYR A 70 5.89 -11.38 -12.72
C TYR A 70 4.87 -12.45 -13.14
N ASP A 71 5.30 -13.69 -13.30
CA ASP A 71 4.46 -14.82 -13.71
C ASP A 71 3.37 -15.11 -12.67
N TYR A 72 3.73 -15.07 -11.38
CA TYR A 72 2.76 -15.18 -10.29
C TYR A 72 1.69 -14.08 -10.37
N THR A 73 2.11 -12.84 -10.63
CA THR A 73 1.19 -11.71 -10.78
C THR A 73 0.32 -11.84 -12.03
N ALA A 74 0.88 -12.34 -13.14
CA ALA A 74 0.16 -12.60 -14.37
C ALA A 74 -0.94 -13.65 -14.17
N ALA A 75 -0.63 -14.77 -13.51
CA ALA A 75 -1.59 -15.81 -13.19
C ALA A 75 -2.72 -15.30 -12.26
N ARG A 76 -2.40 -14.43 -11.29
CA ARG A 76 -3.41 -13.79 -10.43
C ARG A 76 -4.31 -12.83 -11.20
N THR A 77 -3.73 -12.05 -12.10
CA THR A 77 -4.47 -11.12 -12.95
C THR A 77 -5.39 -11.87 -13.90
N GLU A 78 -4.92 -12.99 -14.46
CA GLU A 78 -5.72 -13.87 -15.31
C GLU A 78 -6.90 -14.46 -14.54
N ALA A 79 -6.66 -14.98 -13.34
CA ALA A 79 -7.72 -15.56 -12.51
C ALA A 79 -8.82 -14.55 -12.14
N PHE A 80 -8.51 -13.25 -12.05
CA PHE A 80 -9.46 -12.22 -11.65
C PHE A 80 -10.08 -11.45 -12.82
N LEU A 81 -9.31 -11.16 -13.87
CA LEU A 81 -9.68 -10.31 -15.00
C LEU A 81 -9.69 -11.05 -16.35
N GLY A 82 -9.27 -12.31 -16.41
CA GLY A 82 -9.09 -13.07 -17.66
C GLY A 82 -7.92 -12.61 -18.51
N LEU A 83 -7.01 -11.80 -17.95
CA LEU A 83 -5.84 -11.25 -18.64
C LEU A 83 -4.53 -11.79 -18.04
N ALA A 84 -3.80 -12.60 -18.80
CA ALA A 84 -2.48 -13.13 -18.43
C ALA A 84 -1.37 -12.07 -18.56
N TRP A 85 -1.40 -11.07 -17.67
CA TRP A 85 -0.45 -9.96 -17.69
C TRP A 85 0.06 -9.61 -16.29
N GLY A 86 1.38 -9.65 -16.10
CA GLY A 86 2.06 -9.34 -14.82
C GLY A 86 2.19 -7.85 -14.51
N GLY A 87 1.45 -6.97 -15.20
CA GLY A 87 1.53 -5.52 -15.06
C GLY A 87 1.29 -4.99 -13.63
N GLY A 88 0.55 -5.74 -12.82
CA GLY A 88 0.36 -5.42 -11.40
C GLY A 88 1.67 -5.30 -10.62
N LEU A 89 2.73 -6.00 -11.04
CA LEU A 89 4.05 -5.91 -10.42
C LEU A 89 4.68 -4.53 -10.66
N TRP A 90 4.56 -4.00 -11.87
CA TRP A 90 5.01 -2.65 -12.20
C TRP A 90 4.18 -1.58 -11.48
N ALA A 91 2.88 -1.80 -11.30
CA ALA A 91 2.05 -0.93 -10.48
C ALA A 91 2.52 -0.90 -9.01
N ASN A 92 2.95 -2.05 -8.45
CA ASN A 92 3.56 -2.11 -7.11
C ASN A 92 4.89 -1.35 -7.02
N TYR A 93 5.72 -1.38 -8.07
CA TYR A 93 6.95 -0.58 -8.13
C TYR A 93 6.64 0.92 -8.20
N GLY A 94 5.65 1.32 -8.99
CA GLY A 94 5.17 2.70 -9.02
C GLY A 94 4.66 3.16 -7.65
N PHE A 95 3.85 2.33 -6.98
CA PHE A 95 3.37 2.60 -5.64
C PHE A 95 4.51 2.75 -4.62
N THR A 96 5.51 1.86 -4.67
CA THR A 96 6.74 1.96 -3.85
C THR A 96 7.43 3.29 -4.08
N ALA A 97 7.67 3.65 -5.35
CA ALA A 97 8.35 4.88 -5.72
C ALA A 97 7.60 6.11 -5.22
N ILE A 98 6.27 6.16 -5.40
CA ILE A 98 5.44 7.26 -4.94
C ILE A 98 5.48 7.37 -3.41
N TRP A 99 5.35 6.27 -2.67
CA TRP A 99 5.39 6.32 -1.19
C TRP A 99 6.73 6.83 -0.68
N VAL A 100 7.83 6.31 -1.22
CA VAL A 100 9.18 6.77 -0.84
C VAL A 100 9.37 8.25 -1.21
N ALA A 101 8.95 8.67 -2.41
CA ALA A 101 9.07 10.04 -2.87
C ALA A 101 8.23 11.02 -2.03
N GLU A 102 6.98 10.68 -1.71
CA GLU A 102 6.12 11.48 -0.83
C GLU A 102 6.72 11.59 0.59
N GLY A 103 7.25 10.49 1.13
CA GLY A 103 7.92 10.49 2.42
C GLY A 103 9.18 11.35 2.44
N ALA A 104 10.03 11.21 1.42
CA ALA A 104 11.25 12.00 1.27
C ALA A 104 10.92 13.49 1.07
N TRP A 105 9.96 13.82 0.21
CA TRP A 105 9.53 15.19 -0.01
C TRP A 105 9.01 15.81 1.29
N TRP A 106 8.14 15.11 2.02
CA TRP A 106 7.61 15.62 3.28
C TRP A 106 8.69 15.84 4.34
N GLN A 107 9.75 15.01 4.35
CA GLN A 107 10.85 15.11 5.31
C GLN A 107 11.84 16.22 4.98
N PHE A 108 12.26 16.31 3.71
CA PHE A 108 13.34 17.23 3.30
C PHE A 108 12.82 18.62 2.92
N TRP A 109 11.59 18.73 2.42
CA TRP A 109 11.00 20.01 2.01
C TRP A 109 9.56 20.17 2.52
N PRO A 110 9.36 20.22 3.86
CA PRO A 110 8.03 20.21 4.47
C PRO A 110 7.16 21.40 4.06
N VAL A 111 7.73 22.61 3.99
CA VAL A 111 7.01 23.83 3.57
C VAL A 111 6.58 23.75 2.10
N HIS A 112 7.42 23.17 1.24
CA HIS A 112 7.06 22.97 -0.17
C HIS A 112 5.98 21.91 -0.32
N HIS A 113 6.08 20.81 0.45
CA HIS A 113 5.08 19.75 0.47
C HIS A 113 3.71 20.27 0.93
N GLU A 114 3.65 21.17 1.91
CA GLU A 114 2.40 21.79 2.37
C GLU A 114 1.74 22.70 1.33
N ARG A 115 2.52 23.27 0.40
CA ARG A 115 2.03 24.14 -0.68
C ARG A 115 1.57 23.39 -1.92
N ARG A 116 1.56 22.06 -1.90
CA ARG A 116 1.17 21.24 -3.06
C ARG A 116 -0.29 21.50 -3.46
N SER A 117 -0.58 21.35 -4.75
CA SER A 117 -1.94 21.57 -5.25
C SER A 117 -2.93 20.51 -4.75
N ALA A 118 -4.20 20.89 -4.67
CA ALA A 118 -5.28 19.98 -4.31
C ALA A 118 -5.45 18.84 -5.34
N VAL A 119 -5.20 19.13 -6.63
CA VAL A 119 -5.25 18.14 -7.71
C VAL A 119 -4.17 17.08 -7.51
N TRP A 120 -2.92 17.47 -7.23
CA TRP A 120 -1.83 16.54 -6.95
C TRP A 120 -2.13 15.68 -5.72
N THR A 121 -2.57 16.31 -4.63
CA THR A 121 -2.99 15.61 -3.41
C THR A 121 -4.05 14.55 -3.70
N THR A 122 -5.06 14.91 -4.49
CA THR A 122 -6.16 13.99 -4.84
C THR A 122 -5.64 12.85 -5.71
N ALA A 123 -4.79 13.13 -6.70
CA ALA A 123 -4.20 12.11 -7.56
C ALA A 123 -3.39 11.07 -6.76
N ILE A 124 -2.53 11.52 -5.83
CA ILE A 124 -1.78 10.62 -4.94
C ILE A 124 -2.73 9.78 -4.07
N ARG A 125 -3.75 10.40 -3.46
CA ARG A 125 -4.75 9.69 -2.66
C ARG A 125 -5.49 8.63 -3.47
N CYS A 126 -5.90 8.94 -4.70
CA CYS A 126 -6.54 8.00 -5.61
C CYS A 126 -5.60 6.84 -5.97
N ALA A 127 -4.33 7.11 -6.25
CA ALA A 127 -3.33 6.08 -6.54
C ALA A 127 -3.15 5.12 -5.34
N PHE A 128 -2.99 5.66 -4.13
CA PHE A 128 -2.90 4.85 -2.91
C PHE A 128 -4.17 4.05 -2.66
N PHE A 129 -5.34 4.68 -2.77
CA PHE A 129 -6.63 4.02 -2.57
C PHE A 129 -6.81 2.85 -3.54
N PHE A 130 -6.49 3.07 -4.82
CA PHE A 130 -6.55 2.02 -5.85
C PHE A 130 -5.62 0.84 -5.52
N MET A 131 -4.37 1.13 -5.14
CA MET A 131 -3.39 0.08 -4.82
C MET A 131 -3.78 -0.70 -3.57
N ILE A 132 -4.26 -0.02 -2.52
CA ILE A 132 -4.74 -0.67 -1.29
C ILE A 132 -6.00 -1.50 -1.57
N ALA A 133 -6.92 -1.02 -2.41
CA ALA A 133 -8.11 -1.77 -2.78
C ALA A 133 -7.75 -3.06 -3.55
N ASN A 134 -6.85 -2.97 -4.53
CA ASN A 134 -6.36 -4.17 -5.24
C ASN A 134 -5.68 -5.15 -4.28
N GLY A 135 -4.73 -4.66 -3.48
CA GLY A 135 -3.89 -5.50 -2.62
C GLY A 135 -4.60 -6.08 -1.39
N ALA A 136 -5.49 -5.32 -0.73
CA ALA A 136 -6.08 -5.70 0.55
C ALA A 136 -7.54 -6.18 0.47
N VAL A 137 -8.23 -5.95 -0.67
CA VAL A 137 -9.64 -6.35 -0.86
C VAL A 137 -9.77 -7.36 -1.99
N LEU A 138 -9.25 -7.05 -3.19
CA LEU A 138 -9.45 -7.90 -4.37
C LEU A 138 -8.60 -9.17 -4.32
N PHE A 139 -7.30 -9.04 -4.06
CA PHE A 139 -6.36 -10.17 -4.07
C PHE A 139 -6.25 -10.94 -2.75
N VAL A 140 -7.01 -10.54 -1.73
CA VAL A 140 -7.10 -11.26 -0.45
C VAL A 140 -8.34 -12.16 -0.45
N ASN A 141 -8.09 -13.46 -0.28
CA ASN A 141 -9.10 -14.44 0.11
C ASN A 141 -9.17 -14.51 1.65
N ASN A 142 -10.33 -14.85 2.23
CA ASN A 142 -10.68 -14.95 3.67
C ASN A 142 -11.34 -13.70 4.31
N PRO A 143 -11.84 -13.78 5.57
CA PRO A 143 -12.40 -12.65 6.33
C PRO A 143 -11.51 -11.40 6.42
N ARG A 144 -10.21 -11.53 6.13
CA ARG A 144 -9.26 -10.40 6.05
C ARG A 144 -9.67 -9.32 5.04
N ARG A 145 -10.49 -9.66 4.03
CA ARG A 145 -11.08 -8.67 3.12
C ARG A 145 -11.85 -7.58 3.90
N LEU A 146 -12.50 -7.93 5.00
CA LEU A 146 -13.22 -6.98 5.84
C LEU A 146 -12.28 -5.97 6.51
N LEU A 147 -11.08 -6.41 6.89
CA LEU A 147 -10.04 -5.49 7.39
C LEU A 147 -9.60 -4.52 6.29
N GLY A 148 -9.45 -5.00 5.05
CA GLY A 148 -9.14 -4.15 3.89
C GLY A 148 -10.22 -3.11 3.63
N VAL A 149 -11.50 -3.51 3.68
CA VAL A 149 -12.63 -2.58 3.58
C VAL A 149 -12.60 -1.56 4.73
N GLY A 150 -12.31 -1.98 5.96
CA GLY A 150 -12.15 -1.09 7.10
C GLY A 150 -11.06 -0.04 6.89
N VAL A 151 -9.90 -0.43 6.36
CA VAL A 151 -8.81 0.49 5.99
C VAL A 151 -9.28 1.53 4.95
N LEU A 152 -9.95 1.09 3.88
CA LEU A 152 -10.46 2.00 2.86
C LEU A 152 -11.51 2.98 3.41
N MET A 153 -12.42 2.50 4.27
CA MET A 153 -13.41 3.38 4.92
C MET A 153 -12.74 4.41 5.83
N ALA A 154 -11.71 4.02 6.59
CA ALA A 154 -10.94 4.93 7.43
C ALA A 154 -10.23 6.02 6.62
N LEU A 155 -9.70 5.68 5.44
CA LEU A 155 -9.11 6.67 4.52
C LEU A 155 -10.15 7.65 3.97
N ILE A 156 -11.30 7.14 3.52
CA ILE A 156 -12.40 7.99 3.03
C ILE A 156 -12.84 8.96 4.14
N TRP A 157 -13.05 8.45 5.36
CA TRP A 157 -13.40 9.28 6.51
C TRP A 157 -12.36 10.37 6.75
N THR A 158 -11.09 9.96 6.86
CA THR A 158 -9.94 10.86 7.09
C THR A 158 -9.87 11.98 6.04
N TRP A 159 -10.10 11.66 4.78
CA TRP A 159 -10.02 12.63 3.69
C TRP A 159 -11.25 13.53 3.58
N ARG A 160 -12.43 13.07 4.01
CA ARG A 160 -13.64 13.90 4.08
C ARG A 160 -13.51 14.99 5.14
N GLU A 161 -12.98 14.64 6.31
CA GLU A 161 -12.72 15.61 7.40
C GLU A 161 -11.60 16.60 7.09
N SER A 162 -10.80 16.33 6.04
CA SER A 162 -9.69 17.19 5.63
C SER A 162 -10.07 18.32 4.66
N ARG A 163 -11.34 18.35 4.21
CA ARG A 163 -11.90 19.39 3.34
C ARG A 163 -12.55 20.49 4.16
#